data_AF-A0A8H6R3T4-F1
#
_entry.id   AF-A0A8H6R3T4-F1
#
_cell.length_a   1.000
_cell.length_b   1.000
_cell.length_c   1.000
_cell.angle_alpha   90.00
_cell.angle_beta   90.00
_cell.angle_gamma   90.00
#
_symmetry.space_group_name_H-M   'P 1'
#
loop_
_entity.id
_entity.type
_entity.pdbx_description
1 polymer ?
#
loop_
_entity_poly.entity_id
_entity_poly.type
_entity_poly.pdbx_seq_one_letter_code
_entity_poly.pdbx_strand_id
1 'polypeptide(L)'
;MVDHVFDNPSTEHEHIAMDDCHSGMTPPLTSTMTEPRKAEDHYDPGRTKKIYAPKSRELQSLLKKLWDSYCNTHGKEPTDTLRTFHIKDLYNFFHWMLRERGGRIRKARTLQTYWNTLTLVRQLETGCYSVDPAVQVEMCGARQNLAQEFELSTAKEDKPIMRAEDEFELLKTL
;
A
#
# COMPACT_ATOMS: atom_id res chain seq x y z
N MET A 1 35.73 -35.35 14.11
CA MET A 1 36.66 -34.30 13.64
C MET A 1 36.03 -32.96 13.98
N VAL A 2 36.50 -32.41 15.12
CA VAL A 2 36.60 -30.99 15.51
C VAL A 2 35.30 -30.17 15.40
N ASP A 3 34.44 -30.06 16.42
CA ASP A 3 34.60 -29.42 17.75
C ASP A 3 35.28 -28.05 17.73
N HIS A 4 34.48 -26.97 17.69
CA HIS A 4 34.90 -25.64 18.13
C HIS A 4 34.30 -25.35 19.50
N VAL A 5 35.11 -25.65 20.52
CA VAL A 5 34.98 -25.13 21.89
C VAL A 5 36.06 -24.05 22.07
N PHE A 6 35.61 -22.94 22.68
CA PHE A 6 36.32 -21.93 23.47
C PHE A 6 37.86 -21.96 23.52
N ASP A 7 38.46 -20.78 23.34
CA ASP A 7 39.53 -20.37 24.25
C ASP A 7 39.50 -18.87 24.54
N ASN A 8 39.60 -18.58 25.83
CA ASN A 8 39.81 -17.30 26.48
C ASN A 8 41.33 -17.09 26.64
N PRO A 9 41.82 -15.86 26.80
CA PRO A 9 42.63 -15.60 28.00
C PRO A 9 42.32 -14.21 28.59
N SER A 10 41.89 -14.13 29.85
CA SER A 10 42.73 -13.83 31.04
C SER A 10 43.75 -12.71 30.83
N THR A 11 43.46 -11.49 31.29
CA THR A 11 43.82 -10.90 32.61
C THR A 11 45.27 -10.41 32.68
N GLU A 12 45.45 -9.09 32.66
CA GLU A 12 46.56 -8.43 33.35
C GLU A 12 46.01 -7.37 34.31
N HIS A 13 46.37 -7.57 35.58
CA HIS A 13 46.22 -6.65 36.69
C HIS A 13 47.26 -5.54 36.59
N GLU A 14 46.90 -4.29 36.89
CA GLU A 14 47.75 -3.43 37.70
C GLU A 14 46.92 -2.63 38.71
N HIS A 15 47.51 -2.50 39.89
CA HIS A 15 46.93 -2.23 41.21
C HIS A 15 47.24 -0.78 41.66
N ILE A 16 46.28 -0.17 42.39
CA ILE A 16 46.45 0.65 43.63
C ILE A 16 47.20 2.00 43.47
N ALA A 17 46.88 3.14 44.13
CA ALA A 17 46.20 3.50 45.39
C ALA A 17 45.58 4.92 45.22
N MET A 18 44.39 5.21 45.75
CA MET A 18 44.07 5.76 47.09
C MET A 18 44.45 7.22 47.34
N ASP A 19 43.40 8.01 47.65
CA ASP A 19 43.27 9.05 48.69
C ASP A 19 42.24 10.10 48.21
N ASP A 20 41.29 10.65 48.97
CA ASP A 20 40.72 10.36 50.28
C ASP A 20 39.45 11.25 50.43
N CYS A 21 38.58 10.90 51.37
CA CYS A 21 37.64 11.77 52.11
C CYS A 21 36.29 12.29 51.52
N HIS A 22 35.23 11.86 52.24
CA HIS A 22 34.11 12.63 52.83
C HIS A 22 32.66 12.43 52.32
N SER A 23 31.93 11.62 53.11
CA SER A 23 30.58 11.85 53.68
C SER A 23 29.54 12.70 52.94
N GLY A 24 28.36 12.10 52.75
CA GLY A 24 27.11 12.77 53.15
C GLY A 24 25.99 12.82 52.11
N MET A 25 24.91 12.12 52.45
CA MET A 25 23.50 12.37 52.06
C MET A 25 23.05 12.10 50.61
N THR A 26 22.30 11.02 50.47
CA THR A 26 21.33 10.78 49.41
C THR A 26 20.18 11.78 49.45
N PRO A 27 19.83 12.45 48.34
CA PRO A 27 18.50 13.04 48.14
C PRO A 27 17.57 12.03 47.44
N PRO A 28 16.26 12.03 47.73
CA PRO A 28 15.32 11.08 47.14
C PRO A 28 14.99 11.50 45.69
N LEU A 29 15.22 10.60 44.73
CA LEU A 29 14.69 10.75 43.37
C LEU A 29 13.19 10.47 43.40
N THR A 30 12.39 11.51 43.58
CA THR A 30 10.98 11.50 43.19
C THR A 30 10.92 11.56 41.67
N SER A 31 10.91 10.40 41.02
CA SER A 31 10.62 10.31 39.59
C SER A 31 9.30 9.58 39.42
N THR A 32 8.28 10.36 39.08
CA THR A 32 6.92 9.97 38.72
C THR A 32 6.91 8.75 37.81
N MET A 33 6.42 7.62 38.32
CA MET A 33 5.92 6.51 37.50
C MET A 33 4.74 7.03 36.68
N THR A 34 5.00 7.46 35.44
CA THR A 34 3.94 7.68 34.47
C THR A 34 3.46 6.29 34.06
N GLU A 35 2.30 5.88 34.58
CA GLU A 35 1.60 4.69 34.09
C GLU A 35 1.48 4.77 32.56
N PRO A 36 1.86 3.70 31.83
CA PRO A 36 1.66 3.66 30.39
C PRO A 36 0.16 3.70 30.14
N ARG A 37 -0.33 4.84 29.62
CA ARG A 37 -1.72 5.01 29.18
C ARG A 37 -2.05 3.84 28.25
N LYS A 38 -3.01 3.00 28.64
CA LYS A 38 -3.45 1.87 27.83
C LYS A 38 -4.04 2.41 26.54
N ALA A 39 -3.35 2.20 25.42
CA ALA A 39 -3.71 2.74 24.11
C ALA A 39 -5.09 2.27 23.62
N GLU A 40 -5.64 1.23 24.24
CA GLU A 40 -6.95 0.64 23.93
C GLU A 40 -8.12 1.61 24.19
N ASP A 41 -8.01 2.50 25.18
CA ASP A 41 -9.10 3.39 25.60
C ASP A 41 -9.37 4.56 24.62
N HIS A 42 -8.53 4.72 23.59
CA HIS A 42 -8.66 5.78 22.56
C HIS A 42 -8.97 5.23 21.16
N TYR A 43 -9.15 3.92 21.01
CA TYR A 43 -9.50 3.34 19.71
C TYR A 43 -10.96 3.65 19.36
N ASP A 44 -11.17 4.68 18.53
CA ASP A 44 -12.47 4.99 17.94
C ASP A 44 -12.64 4.21 16.61
N PRO A 45 -13.44 3.13 16.56
CA PRO A 45 -13.70 2.39 15.34
C PRO A 45 -14.39 3.23 14.26
N GLY A 46 -14.99 4.38 14.63
CA GLY A 46 -15.55 5.36 13.70
C GLY A 46 -14.49 6.15 12.94
N ARG A 47 -13.34 6.43 13.55
CA ARG A 47 -12.17 7.09 12.92
C ARG A 47 -11.32 6.14 12.07
N THR A 48 -11.42 4.84 12.30
CA THR A 48 -10.65 3.82 11.56
C THR A 48 -11.41 3.21 10.38
N LYS A 49 -12.69 3.58 10.19
CA LYS A 49 -13.41 3.26 8.95
C LYS A 49 -12.72 3.94 7.77
N LYS A 50 -12.50 3.17 6.70
CA LYS A 50 -11.79 3.61 5.49
C LYS A 50 -12.62 4.68 4.76
N ILE A 51 -12.36 5.96 5.03
CA ILE A 51 -12.97 7.07 4.31
C ILE A 51 -12.17 7.30 3.04
N TYR A 52 -12.67 6.77 1.91
CA TYR A 52 -12.07 7.06 0.61
C TYR A 52 -12.33 8.51 0.20
N ALA A 53 -11.31 9.15 -0.37
CA ALA A 53 -11.43 10.47 -0.99
C ALA A 53 -12.52 10.46 -2.10
N PRO A 54 -13.21 11.59 -2.35
CA PRO A 54 -14.31 11.65 -3.32
C PRO A 54 -13.96 11.07 -4.70
N LYS A 55 -12.80 11.45 -5.24
CA LYS A 55 -12.28 10.97 -6.53
C LYS A 55 -12.07 9.44 -6.57
N SER A 56 -11.70 8.84 -5.44
CA SER A 56 -11.56 7.39 -5.33
C SER A 56 -12.93 6.70 -5.35
N ARG A 57 -13.96 7.30 -4.74
CA ARG A 57 -15.34 6.77 -4.80
C ARG A 57 -15.91 6.85 -6.20
N GLU A 58 -15.69 7.96 -6.90
CA GLU A 58 -16.10 8.11 -8.31
C GLU A 58 -15.48 7.02 -9.19
N LEU A 59 -14.18 6.74 -9.02
CA LEU A 59 -13.50 5.68 -9.77
C LEU A 59 -14.04 4.28 -9.42
N GLN A 60 -14.35 4.02 -8.14
CA GLN A 60 -14.99 2.78 -7.71
C GLN A 60 -16.37 2.62 -8.38
N SER A 61 -17.22 3.65 -8.35
CA SER A 61 -18.53 3.63 -8.99
C SER A 61 -18.42 3.45 -10.50
N LEU A 62 -17.43 4.09 -11.14
CA LEU A 62 -17.18 3.93 -12.57
C LEU A 62 -16.79 2.49 -12.91
N LEU A 63 -15.86 1.89 -12.17
CA LEU A 63 -15.45 0.51 -12.43
C LEU A 63 -16.55 -0.49 -12.15
N LYS A 64 -17.35 -0.27 -11.09
CA LYS A 64 -18.52 -1.10 -10.84
C LYS A 64 -19.48 -1.08 -12.03
N LYS A 65 -19.84 0.10 -12.54
CA LYS A 65 -20.70 0.23 -13.73
C LYS A 65 -20.13 -0.48 -14.96
N LEU A 66 -18.81 -0.37 -15.19
CA LEU A 66 -18.16 -1.08 -16.30
C LEU A 66 -18.21 -2.60 -16.10
N TRP A 67 -17.95 -3.06 -14.88
CA TRP A 67 -18.00 -4.47 -14.54
C TRP A 67 -19.41 -5.05 -14.74
N ASP A 68 -20.43 -4.36 -14.22
CA ASP A 68 -21.83 -4.76 -14.38
C ASP A 68 -22.20 -4.81 -15.87
N SER A 69 -21.77 -3.82 -16.66
CA SER A 69 -21.98 -3.81 -18.12
C SER A 69 -21.28 -4.97 -18.83
N TYR A 70 -20.05 -5.30 -18.42
CA TYR A 70 -19.32 -6.47 -18.94
C TYR A 70 -20.06 -7.76 -18.61
N CYS A 71 -20.48 -7.93 -17.36
CA CYS A 71 -21.22 -9.11 -16.92
C CYS A 71 -22.56 -9.25 -17.65
N ASN A 72 -23.31 -8.16 -17.80
CA ASN A 72 -24.57 -8.13 -18.54
C ASN A 72 -24.39 -8.52 -20.02
N THR A 73 -23.34 -8.02 -20.67
CA THR A 73 -23.06 -8.35 -22.09
C THR A 73 -22.60 -9.79 -22.30
N HIS A 74 -22.04 -10.43 -21.27
CA HIS A 74 -21.50 -11.80 -21.33
C HIS A 74 -22.37 -12.83 -20.58
N GLY A 75 -23.58 -12.44 -20.13
CA GLY A 75 -24.53 -13.32 -19.44
C GLY A 75 -24.03 -13.85 -18.10
N LYS A 76 -23.25 -13.06 -17.36
CA LYS A 76 -22.69 -13.41 -16.05
C LYS A 76 -23.38 -12.65 -14.93
N GLU A 77 -23.50 -13.27 -13.76
CA GLU A 77 -23.94 -12.57 -12.57
C GLU A 77 -22.74 -11.77 -12.00
N PRO A 78 -22.87 -10.42 -11.84
CA PRO A 78 -21.73 -9.58 -11.47
C PRO A 78 -21.07 -9.91 -10.13
N THR A 79 -21.85 -10.23 -9.11
CA THR A 79 -21.40 -10.37 -7.72
C THR A 79 -20.63 -11.68 -7.50
N ASP A 80 -21.15 -12.78 -8.01
CA ASP A 80 -20.60 -14.12 -8.01
C ASP A 80 -19.34 -14.17 -8.86
N THR A 81 -19.33 -13.50 -10.01
CA THR A 81 -18.11 -13.38 -10.84
C THR A 81 -17.02 -12.58 -10.10
N LEU A 82 -17.37 -11.54 -9.34
CA LEU A 82 -16.42 -10.86 -8.45
C LEU A 82 -15.98 -11.73 -7.28
N ARG A 83 -16.87 -12.58 -6.75
CA ARG A 83 -16.57 -13.45 -5.62
C ARG A 83 -15.55 -14.51 -6.02
N THR A 84 -15.77 -15.20 -7.14
CA THR A 84 -14.87 -16.22 -7.69
C THR A 84 -13.55 -15.61 -8.15
N PHE A 85 -13.60 -14.42 -8.75
CA PHE A 85 -12.43 -13.62 -9.11
C PHE A 85 -11.41 -14.35 -9.98
N HIS A 86 -11.91 -15.16 -10.92
CA HIS A 86 -11.08 -15.93 -11.83
C HIS A 86 -10.29 -15.04 -12.81
N ILE A 87 -9.02 -15.39 -13.02
CA ILE A 87 -8.13 -14.64 -13.90
C ILE A 87 -8.67 -14.46 -15.33
N LYS A 88 -9.35 -15.48 -15.86
CA LYS A 88 -9.91 -15.45 -17.22
C LYS A 88 -10.97 -14.35 -17.34
N ASP A 89 -11.82 -14.20 -16.31
CA ASP A 89 -12.85 -13.17 -16.29
C ASP A 89 -12.25 -11.78 -16.12
N LEU A 90 -11.23 -11.65 -15.27
CA LEU A 90 -10.47 -10.42 -15.11
C LEU A 90 -9.81 -10.00 -16.42
N TYR A 91 -9.07 -10.90 -17.07
CA TYR A 91 -8.42 -10.64 -18.37
C TYR A 91 -9.45 -10.16 -19.41
N ASN A 92 -10.54 -10.92 -19.57
CA ASN A 92 -11.58 -10.61 -20.54
C ASN A 92 -12.28 -9.27 -20.24
N PHE A 93 -12.53 -8.97 -18.96
CA PHE A 93 -13.08 -7.69 -18.55
C PHE A 93 -12.17 -6.52 -18.95
N PHE A 94 -10.87 -6.60 -18.64
CA PHE A 94 -9.93 -5.54 -18.98
C PHE A 94 -9.76 -5.38 -20.49
N HIS A 95 -9.73 -6.49 -21.22
CA HIS A 95 -9.70 -6.51 -22.68
C HIS A 95 -10.94 -5.83 -23.29
N TRP A 96 -12.14 -6.25 -22.85
CA TRP A 96 -13.42 -5.65 -23.26
C TRP A 96 -13.46 -4.15 -22.94
N MET A 97 -13.06 -3.75 -21.74
CA MET A 97 -13.04 -2.35 -21.31
C MET A 97 -12.09 -1.50 -22.16
N LEU A 98 -10.93 -2.02 -22.53
CA LEU A 98 -9.97 -1.32 -23.38
C LEU A 98 -10.53 -1.12 -24.80
N ARG A 99 -11.22 -2.13 -25.34
CA ARG A 99 -11.93 -2.01 -26.63
C ARG A 99 -13.06 -0.98 -26.56
N GLU A 100 -13.95 -1.09 -25.57
CA GLU A 100 -15.10 -0.20 -25.40
C GLU A 100 -14.69 1.28 -25.25
N ARG A 101 -13.53 1.52 -24.64
CA ARG A 101 -13.00 2.87 -24.43
C ARG A 101 -12.20 3.42 -25.61
N GLY A 102 -12.02 2.67 -26.69
CA GLY A 102 -11.52 3.17 -27.99
C GLY A 102 -10.27 4.05 -27.90
N GLY A 103 -9.26 3.65 -27.11
CA GLY A 103 -8.00 4.40 -26.99
C GLY A 103 -8.02 5.61 -26.04
N ARG A 104 -9.09 5.81 -25.26
CA ARG A 104 -9.11 6.81 -24.16
C ARG A 104 -8.11 6.47 -23.05
N ILE A 105 -7.81 5.17 -22.88
CA ILE A 105 -6.76 4.70 -21.96
C ILE A 105 -5.47 4.60 -22.76
N ARG A 106 -4.50 5.46 -22.43
CA ARG A 106 -3.22 5.54 -23.16
C ARG A 106 -2.00 5.11 -22.34
N LYS A 107 -2.15 4.95 -21.03
CA LYS A 107 -1.05 4.71 -20.10
C LYS A 107 -1.20 3.36 -19.41
N ALA A 108 -0.15 2.54 -19.40
CA ALA A 108 -0.16 1.23 -18.76
C ALA A 108 -0.44 1.30 -17.24
N ARG A 109 0.03 2.36 -16.56
CA ARG A 109 -0.24 2.60 -15.12
C ARG A 109 -1.74 2.69 -14.78
N THR A 110 -2.56 3.04 -15.77
CA THR A 110 -4.02 3.10 -15.61
C THR A 110 -4.58 1.71 -15.33
N LEU A 111 -4.04 0.67 -15.97
CA LEU A 111 -4.46 -0.72 -15.72
C LEU A 111 -4.17 -1.15 -14.28
N GLN A 112 -3.04 -0.75 -13.71
CA GLN A 112 -2.74 -1.00 -12.29
C GLN A 112 -3.74 -0.27 -11.39
N THR A 113 -4.04 1.00 -11.69
CA THR A 113 -4.99 1.80 -10.91
C THR A 113 -6.38 1.18 -10.94
N TYR A 114 -6.80 0.71 -12.11
CA TYR A 114 -8.10 0.08 -12.29
C TYR A 114 -8.14 -1.29 -11.62
N TRP A 115 -7.09 -2.09 -11.73
CA TRP A 115 -6.97 -3.33 -10.98
C TRP A 115 -7.11 -3.12 -9.48
N ASN A 116 -6.34 -2.19 -8.91
CA ASN A 116 -6.43 -1.86 -7.48
C ASN A 116 -7.82 -1.35 -7.09
N THR A 117 -8.51 -0.67 -8.00
CA THR A 117 -9.86 -0.18 -7.70
C THR A 117 -10.89 -1.31 -7.81
N LEU A 118 -10.73 -2.24 -8.75
CA LEU A 118 -11.60 -3.39 -8.91
C LEU A 118 -11.49 -4.34 -7.69
N THR A 119 -10.29 -4.52 -7.13
CA THR A 119 -10.14 -5.27 -5.88
C THR A 119 -10.87 -4.60 -4.73
N LEU A 120 -10.87 -3.26 -4.65
CA LEU A 120 -11.70 -2.55 -3.66
C LEU A 120 -13.20 -2.73 -3.91
N VAL A 121 -13.65 -2.67 -5.17
CA VAL A 121 -15.05 -2.94 -5.51
C VAL A 121 -15.43 -4.35 -5.08
N ARG A 122 -14.62 -5.38 -5.36
CA ARG A 122 -14.85 -6.75 -4.88
C ARG A 122 -15.02 -6.79 -3.37
N GLN A 123 -14.15 -6.12 -2.61
CA GLN A 123 -14.21 -6.10 -1.15
C GLN A 123 -15.55 -5.55 -0.65
N LEU A 124 -16.02 -4.47 -1.26
CA LEU A 124 -17.28 -3.82 -0.90
C LEU A 124 -18.51 -4.66 -1.28
N GLU A 125 -18.50 -5.29 -2.46
CA GLU A 125 -19.66 -6.04 -2.97
C GLU A 125 -19.77 -7.45 -2.39
N THR A 126 -18.63 -8.11 -2.12
CA THR A 126 -18.61 -9.53 -1.75
C THR A 126 -18.17 -9.79 -0.31
N GLY A 127 -17.58 -8.80 0.36
CA GLY A 127 -16.97 -8.96 1.69
C GLY A 127 -15.67 -9.77 1.69
N CYS A 128 -15.14 -10.16 0.53
CA CYS A 128 -13.90 -10.93 0.42
C CYS A 128 -12.68 -10.00 0.33
N TYR A 129 -11.90 -9.92 1.43
CA TYR A 129 -10.77 -8.99 1.56
C TYR A 129 -9.45 -9.49 0.97
N SER A 130 -9.25 -10.80 0.90
CA SER A 130 -8.06 -11.41 0.32
C SER A 130 -8.25 -11.70 -1.17
N VAL A 131 -7.19 -11.46 -1.94
CA VAL A 131 -7.05 -11.92 -3.32
C VAL A 131 -5.99 -13.01 -3.32
N ASP A 132 -6.31 -14.17 -3.91
CA ASP A 132 -5.38 -15.29 -4.06
C ASP A 132 -4.04 -14.79 -4.64
N PRO A 133 -2.89 -15.07 -4.00
CA PRO A 133 -1.57 -14.72 -4.51
C PRO A 133 -1.34 -15.17 -5.96
N ALA A 134 -1.86 -16.33 -6.37
CA ALA A 134 -1.75 -16.81 -7.75
C ALA A 134 -2.42 -15.83 -8.73
N VAL A 135 -3.65 -15.39 -8.42
CA VAL A 135 -4.37 -14.39 -9.23
C VAL A 135 -3.61 -13.07 -9.28
N GLN A 136 -2.94 -12.65 -8.19
CA GLN A 136 -2.14 -11.42 -8.21
C GLN A 136 -0.95 -11.53 -9.18
N VAL A 137 -0.24 -12.65 -9.16
CA VAL A 137 0.89 -12.91 -10.07
C VAL A 137 0.42 -12.98 -11.51
N GLU A 138 -0.64 -13.74 -11.78
CA GLU A 138 -1.19 -13.86 -13.14
C GLU A 138 -1.71 -12.51 -13.66
N MET A 139 -2.33 -11.69 -12.80
CA MET A 139 -2.81 -10.37 -13.18
C MET A 139 -1.67 -9.41 -13.53
N CYS A 140 -0.46 -9.60 -12.99
CA CYS A 140 0.71 -8.87 -13.45
C CYS A 140 1.03 -9.19 -14.92
N GLY A 141 1.06 -10.48 -15.29
CA GLY A 141 1.25 -10.92 -16.67
C GLY A 141 0.12 -10.46 -17.60
N ALA A 142 -1.13 -10.62 -17.17
CA ALA A 142 -2.31 -10.17 -17.91
C ALA A 142 -2.21 -8.68 -18.29
N ARG A 143 -1.85 -7.81 -17.34
CA ARG A 143 -1.73 -6.36 -17.61
C ARG A 143 -0.56 -6.02 -18.52
N GLN A 144 0.54 -6.77 -18.46
CA GLN A 144 1.66 -6.59 -19.39
C GLN A 144 1.24 -6.95 -20.81
N ASN A 145 0.57 -8.10 -20.98
CA ASN A 145 0.06 -8.53 -22.28
C ASN A 145 -0.95 -7.52 -22.86
N LEU A 146 -1.90 -7.04 -22.05
CA LEU A 146 -2.86 -6.02 -22.48
C LEU A 146 -2.19 -4.67 -22.79
N ALA A 147 -1.16 -4.29 -22.03
CA ALA A 147 -0.43 -3.06 -22.33
C ALA A 147 0.32 -3.16 -23.66
N GLN A 148 0.84 -4.34 -24.01
CA GLN A 148 1.47 -4.58 -25.31
C GLN A 148 0.43 -4.63 -26.44
N GLU A 149 -0.65 -5.39 -26.27
CA GLU A 149 -1.71 -5.56 -27.28
C GLU A 149 -2.38 -4.24 -27.68
N PHE A 150 -2.60 -3.34 -26.70
CA PHE A 150 -3.23 -2.04 -26.94
C PHE A 150 -2.22 -0.88 -27.03
N GLU A 151 -0.93 -1.19 -27.18
CA GLU A 151 0.16 -0.20 -27.33
C GLU A 151 0.16 0.92 -26.27
N LEU A 152 -0.12 0.54 -25.02
CA LEU A 152 -0.20 1.50 -23.92
C LEU A 152 1.19 2.02 -23.57
N SER A 153 1.31 3.34 -23.47
CA SER A 153 2.56 4.00 -23.10
C SER A 153 3.00 3.60 -21.69
N THR A 154 4.23 3.09 -21.60
CA THR A 154 4.96 2.76 -20.36
C THR A 154 5.95 3.86 -19.96
N ALA A 155 6.10 4.89 -20.79
CA ALA A 155 6.98 6.01 -20.54
C ALA A 155 6.63 6.68 -19.21
N LYS A 156 7.66 6.90 -18.38
CA LYS A 156 7.54 7.75 -17.20
C LYS A 156 7.29 9.17 -17.70
N GLU A 157 6.26 9.82 -17.19
CA GLU A 157 6.09 11.26 -17.41
C GLU A 157 7.20 11.96 -16.65
N ASP A 158 7.90 12.87 -17.33
CA ASP A 158 8.81 13.78 -16.66
C ASP A 158 7.99 14.60 -15.68
N LYS A 159 8.28 14.42 -14.38
CA LYS A 159 7.72 15.31 -13.37
C LYS A 159 8.28 16.70 -13.68
N PRO A 160 7.43 17.74 -13.82
CA PRO A 160 7.95 19.09 -13.91
C PRO A 160 8.80 19.34 -12.66
N ILE A 161 10.11 19.53 -12.86
CA ILE A 161 11.01 20.00 -11.81
C ILE A 161 10.73 21.48 -11.70
N MET A 162 9.69 21.83 -10.92
CA MET A 162 9.47 23.20 -10.52
C MET A 162 10.58 23.53 -9.53
N ARG A 163 11.39 24.54 -9.84
CA ARG A 163 12.41 24.98 -8.88
C ARG A 163 11.71 25.77 -7.78
N ALA A 164 12.28 25.79 -6.57
CA ALA A 164 11.68 26.49 -5.44
C ALA A 164 11.49 27.99 -5.71
N GLU A 165 12.31 28.56 -6.61
CA GLU A 165 12.18 29.93 -7.08
C GLU A 165 10.89 30.16 -7.90
N ASP A 166 10.45 29.16 -8.68
CA ASP A 166 9.25 29.24 -9.51
C ASP A 166 7.97 29.19 -8.66
N GLU A 167 8.00 28.49 -7.51
CA GLU A 167 6.91 28.50 -6.51
C GLU A 167 6.73 29.88 -5.88
N PHE A 168 7.84 30.58 -5.62
CA PHE A 168 7.82 31.88 -4.95
C PHE A 168 7.35 33.00 -5.89
N GLU A 169 7.69 32.94 -7.17
CA GLU A 169 7.18 33.86 -8.21
C GLU A 169 5.67 33.68 -8.44
N LEU A 170 5.16 32.45 -8.40
CA LEU A 170 3.72 32.18 -8.56
C LEU A 170 2.88 32.70 -7.38
N LEU A 171 3.45 32.71 -6.16
CA LEU A 171 2.80 33.24 -4.97
C LEU A 171 2.80 34.77 -4.88
N LYS A 172 3.67 35.47 -5.63
CA LYS A 172 3.70 36.94 -5.71
C LYS A 172 2.72 37.53 -6.72
N THR A 173 2.14 36.68 -7.57
CA THR A 173 1.23 37.10 -8.65
C THR A 173 -0.25 36.88 -8.33
N LEU A 174 -0.57 36.48 -7.08
CA LEU A 174 -1.91 36.47 -6.48
C LEU A 174 -2.07 37.63 -5.49
#